data_AF-A0A7C3EIR0-F1
#
_entry.id   AF-A0A7C3EIR0-F1
#
_cell.length_a   1.000
_cell.length_b   1.000
_cell.length_c   1.000
_cell.angle_alpha   90.00
_cell.angle_beta   90.00
_cell.angle_gamma   90.00
#
_symmetry.space_group_name_H-M   'P 1'
#
loop_
_entity.id
_entity.type
_entity.pdbx_description
1 polymer ?
#
loop_
_entity_poly.entity_id
_entity_poly.type
_entity_poly.pdbx_seq_one_letter_code
_entity_poly.pdbx_strand_id
1 'polypeptide(L)'
;MVETSIPEINLNTPPLSDNKAAQESSAGEIQLKEPNLKEKGFWQRRKRLLIPLFIVFFLFVVNFLLFFNVYLKTKSFYISLKELKVSLAAKDLDKINHSLANSQGSLSELKGAYSLVKWTKFIPFLGSYTSDFGHLLNVGEYSFQALDDGIKALGPHLDLLGFTGSSLTKESGATVDKIDFITKALPEVLPKTGPIVQKLSLVRGEINQINPERYPVRFGKSEVRSRIESLLEEADRAISTVENSEPLLQQLPYILGINSSRNYLLLFQNDKELRPTGGFMTAYAIAKVDKATFNPVSSDDIYNLDSKYKPSITAPDPIVKYLEGPYVISKKTRLRDLNWSPDFYESMRVFTAEIEKVGIEDVDGVIAVDTQFLVDLLEVLGPIQVAGYGTFSDQIAPECNCPQVIYELESLADVEGPIVWDPSGSGKVIYAPPNWLNRKKMIGPLMNSIAAYSLGQPA
;
A
#
# COMPACT_ATOMS: atom_id res chain seq x y z
N MET A 1 70.48 25.65 34.92
CA MET A 1 70.62 25.99 33.48
C MET A 1 69.25 26.43 33.01
N VAL A 2 69.06 27.75 33.05
CA VAL A 2 68.05 28.61 32.39
C VAL A 2 66.58 28.18 32.56
N GLU A 3 65.87 28.55 33.64
CA GLU A 3 65.23 29.87 33.95
C GLU A 3 64.07 30.21 32.98
N THR A 4 62.85 30.60 33.37
CA THR A 4 62.24 31.17 34.61
C THR A 4 60.71 31.17 34.37
N SER A 5 59.80 30.63 35.18
CA SER A 5 59.40 30.86 36.59
C SER A 5 58.06 31.63 36.70
N ILE A 6 57.03 30.93 37.15
CA ILE A 6 55.88 31.42 37.94
C ILE A 6 56.14 30.79 39.33
N PRO A 7 56.08 31.46 40.51
CA PRO A 7 54.81 31.95 41.11
C PRO A 7 54.88 33.06 42.22
N GLU A 8 53.67 33.46 42.64
CA GLU A 8 53.13 33.73 44.00
C GLU A 8 53.58 34.87 44.95
N ILE A 9 52.59 35.75 45.22
CA ILE A 9 51.94 36.14 46.51
C ILE A 9 52.80 36.52 47.75
N ASN A 10 52.75 37.83 48.04
CA ASN A 10 52.39 38.56 49.28
C ASN A 10 52.80 38.00 50.68
N LEU A 11 53.33 38.88 51.55
CA LEU A 11 52.91 39.08 52.96
C LEU A 11 53.72 40.21 53.67
N ASN A 12 53.00 41.24 54.11
CA ASN A 12 53.14 42.01 55.39
C ASN A 12 54.47 42.67 55.81
N THR A 13 54.49 44.01 55.97
CA THR A 13 54.33 44.75 57.25
C THR A 13 54.54 46.29 57.11
N PRO A 14 53.99 47.14 58.02
CA PRO A 14 53.82 48.61 57.90
C PRO A 14 54.75 49.40 58.88
N PRO A 15 54.50 50.66 59.35
CA PRO A 15 54.16 51.95 58.70
C PRO A 15 55.05 53.17 59.15
N LEU A 16 54.71 54.37 58.65
CA LEU A 16 54.83 55.73 59.25
C LEU A 16 56.20 56.41 59.46
N SER A 17 56.37 57.63 58.90
CA SER A 17 56.42 58.86 59.72
C SER A 17 56.47 60.15 58.85
N ASP A 18 55.67 61.12 59.27
CA ASP A 18 55.60 62.51 58.81
C ASP A 18 56.82 63.34 59.26
N ASN A 19 57.10 64.45 58.55
CA ASN A 19 57.00 65.81 59.13
C ASN A 19 57.44 66.95 58.17
N LYS A 20 56.52 67.93 57.98
CA LYS A 20 56.64 69.41 58.17
C LYS A 20 57.83 70.17 57.54
N ALA A 21 57.76 71.44 57.12
CA ALA A 21 56.77 72.54 57.07
C ALA A 21 57.41 73.69 56.24
N ALA A 22 56.66 74.39 55.37
CA ALA A 22 56.15 75.78 55.49
C ALA A 22 57.02 76.92 54.89
N GLN A 23 56.43 77.72 53.99
CA GLN A 23 56.44 79.21 54.00
C GLN A 23 55.52 79.82 52.91
N GLU A 24 55.04 81.05 53.18
CA GLU A 24 53.85 81.73 52.66
C GLU A 24 54.04 82.65 51.43
N SER A 25 52.91 82.93 50.75
CA SER A 25 52.44 84.24 50.21
C SER A 25 53.15 84.94 49.03
N SER A 26 52.45 85.08 47.89
CA SER A 26 51.71 86.31 47.49
C SER A 26 51.20 86.27 46.03
N ALA A 27 50.26 87.16 45.72
CA ALA A 27 49.25 87.10 44.66
C ALA A 27 49.71 87.36 43.20
N GLY A 28 48.94 86.80 42.26
CA GLY A 28 48.90 87.19 40.85
C GLY A 28 47.71 86.56 40.12
N GLU A 29 46.75 87.38 39.69
CA GLU A 29 45.62 86.97 38.85
C GLU A 29 46.10 86.45 37.48
N ILE A 30 45.62 85.27 37.06
CA ILE A 30 45.75 84.77 35.70
C ILE A 30 44.37 84.37 35.19
N GLN A 31 43.88 85.11 34.19
CA GLN A 31 42.68 84.77 33.43
C GLN A 31 42.90 83.47 32.64
N LEU A 32 42.10 82.44 32.95
CA LEU A 32 42.07 81.19 32.18
C LEU A 32 41.01 81.26 31.09
N LYS A 33 41.49 81.12 29.85
CA LYS A 33 40.74 81.03 28.60
C LYS A 33 39.82 79.81 28.64
N GLU A 34 38.51 79.98 28.47
CA GLU A 34 37.57 78.86 28.36
C GLU A 34 37.87 77.99 27.13
N PRO A 35 37.97 76.65 27.27
CA PRO A 35 38.05 75.76 26.13
C PRO A 35 36.67 75.61 25.48
N ASN A 36 36.56 76.10 24.25
CA ASN A 36 35.38 75.94 23.40
C ASN A 36 35.25 74.47 22.94
N LEU A 37 34.57 73.64 23.71
CA LEU A 37 34.20 72.27 23.33
C LEU A 37 32.96 72.30 22.44
N LYS A 38 33.17 72.26 21.12
CA LYS A 38 32.11 71.91 20.14
C LYS A 38 31.72 70.43 20.29
N GLU A 39 30.87 70.10 21.27
CA GLU A 39 30.32 68.74 21.47
C GLU A 39 29.20 68.35 20.46
N LYS A 40 28.80 69.23 19.54
CA LYS A 40 27.63 68.99 18.67
C LYS A 40 27.83 67.91 17.58
N GLY A 41 29.04 67.38 17.37
CA GLY A 41 29.33 66.43 16.29
C GLY A 41 29.25 64.92 16.64
N PHE A 42 29.41 64.56 17.91
CA PHE A 42 29.55 63.15 18.31
C PHE A 42 28.18 62.44 18.48
N TRP A 43 27.21 63.14 19.07
CA TRP A 43 25.86 62.63 19.29
C TRP A 43 25.01 62.49 18.02
N GLN A 44 25.23 63.35 17.01
CA GLN A 44 24.53 63.26 15.73
C GLN A 44 25.01 62.09 14.86
N ARG A 45 26.30 61.71 14.94
CA ARG A 45 26.84 60.54 14.23
C ARG A 45 26.37 59.21 14.82
N ARG A 46 26.26 59.09 16.15
CA ARG A 46 25.65 57.91 16.81
C ARG A 46 24.16 57.76 16.49
N LYS A 47 23.39 58.86 16.47
CA LYS A 47 21.97 58.82 16.05
C LYS A 47 21.79 58.32 14.60
N ARG A 48 22.70 58.65 13.67
CA ARG A 48 22.68 58.15 12.28
C ARG A 48 22.96 56.65 12.14
N LEU A 49 23.67 56.03 13.09
CA LEU A 49 23.92 54.59 13.12
C LEU A 49 22.87 53.81 13.95
N LEU A 50 22.27 54.45 14.96
CA LEU A 50 21.23 53.83 15.80
C LEU A 50 19.90 53.63 15.05
N ILE A 51 19.53 54.54 14.15
CA ILE A 51 18.29 54.43 13.35
C ILE A 51 18.29 53.20 12.43
N PRO A 52 19.30 52.94 11.58
CA PRO A 52 19.32 51.74 10.73
C PRO A 52 19.42 50.45 11.56
N LEU A 53 20.14 50.48 12.69
CA LEU A 53 20.24 49.33 13.58
C LEU A 53 18.90 49.02 14.27
N PHE A 54 18.15 50.05 14.66
CA PHE A 54 16.78 49.91 15.17
C PHE A 54 15.82 49.40 14.08
N ILE A 55 15.93 49.86 12.84
CA ILE A 55 15.11 49.37 11.72
C ILE A 55 15.41 47.88 11.45
N VAL A 56 16.68 47.48 11.41
CA VAL A 56 17.06 46.07 11.25
C VAL A 56 16.55 45.23 12.41
N PHE A 57 16.70 45.70 13.66
CA PHE A 57 16.18 45.02 14.84
C PHE A 57 14.64 44.90 14.80
N PHE A 58 13.94 45.97 14.42
CA PHE A 58 12.49 45.96 14.28
C PHE A 58 12.03 44.97 13.21
N LEU A 59 12.67 44.96 12.04
CA LEU A 59 12.40 43.99 10.98
C LEU A 59 12.66 42.55 11.45
N PHE A 60 13.73 42.33 12.22
CA PHE A 60 14.03 41.03 12.81
C PHE A 60 12.94 40.59 13.78
N VAL A 61 12.50 41.48 14.69
CA VAL A 61 11.43 41.19 15.66
C VAL A 61 10.11 40.88 14.95
N VAL A 62 9.74 41.66 13.93
CA VAL A 62 8.52 41.41 13.14
C VAL A 62 8.59 40.04 12.46
N ASN A 63 9.71 39.70 11.81
CA ASN A 63 9.89 38.39 11.20
C ASN A 63 9.84 37.26 12.23
N PHE A 64 10.51 37.44 13.37
CA PHE A 64 10.47 36.46 14.46
C PHE A 64 9.03 36.20 14.92
N LEU A 65 8.21 37.23 15.11
CA LEU A 65 6.81 37.09 15.48
C LEU A 65 5.99 36.37 14.40
N LEU A 66 6.25 36.64 13.13
CA LEU A 66 5.58 35.94 12.02
C LEU A 66 5.94 34.44 11.99
N PHE A 67 7.22 34.09 12.10
CA PHE A 67 7.66 32.69 12.19
C PHE A 67 7.17 32.01 13.47
N PHE A 68 7.11 32.74 14.58
CA PHE A 68 6.55 32.23 15.82
C PHE A 68 5.05 31.92 15.68
N ASN A 69 4.29 32.76 14.98
CA ASN A 69 2.89 32.48 14.65
C ASN A 69 2.74 31.23 13.78
N VAL A 70 3.59 31.06 12.76
CA VAL A 70 3.64 29.82 11.96
C VAL A 70 3.90 28.61 12.85
N TYR A 71 4.89 28.69 13.75
CA TYR A 71 5.19 27.61 14.70
C TYR A 71 3.99 27.23 15.59
N LEU A 72 3.28 28.23 16.13
CA LEU A 72 2.08 27.99 16.95
C LEU A 72 0.98 27.29 16.13
N LYS A 73 0.73 27.73 14.90
CA LYS A 73 -0.25 27.12 14.00
C LYS A 73 0.17 25.71 13.55
N THR A 74 1.46 25.48 13.31
CA THR A 74 2.01 24.13 13.02
C THR A 74 1.76 23.19 14.19
N LYS A 75 1.97 23.64 15.43
CA LYS A 75 1.68 22.83 16.61
C LYS A 75 0.20 22.50 16.74
N SER A 76 -0.69 23.46 16.49
CA SER A 76 -2.14 23.23 16.48
C SER A 76 -2.53 22.20 15.42
N PHE A 77 -2.02 22.37 14.20
CA PHE A 77 -2.25 21.44 13.10
C PHE A 77 -1.70 20.03 13.37
N TYR A 78 -0.53 19.91 13.99
CA TYR A 78 0.02 18.62 14.39
C TYR A 78 -0.88 17.90 15.41
N ILE A 79 -1.48 18.63 16.34
CA ILE A 79 -2.43 18.07 17.31
C ILE A 79 -3.70 17.58 16.61
N SER A 80 -4.27 18.39 15.70
CA SER A 80 -5.46 17.98 14.94
C SER A 80 -5.18 16.77 14.04
N LEU A 81 -4.01 16.71 13.39
CA LEU A 81 -3.56 15.55 12.62
C LEU A 81 -3.46 14.27 13.46
N LYS A 82 -2.93 14.40 14.68
CA LYS A 82 -2.82 13.25 15.61
C LYS A 82 -4.20 12.73 16.00
N GLU A 83 -5.15 13.63 16.26
CA GLU A 83 -6.54 13.27 16.55
C GLU A 83 -7.18 12.56 15.36
N LEU A 84 -7.02 13.09 14.14
CA LEU A 84 -7.52 12.45 12.91
C LEU A 84 -6.94 11.04 12.73
N LYS A 85 -5.63 10.85 12.94
CA LYS A 85 -4.99 9.53 12.88
C LYS A 85 -5.62 8.54 13.87
N VAL A 86 -5.91 8.98 15.10
CA VAL A 86 -6.55 8.13 16.11
C VAL A 86 -7.99 7.79 15.71
N SER A 87 -8.76 8.76 15.23
CA SER A 87 -10.13 8.55 14.75
C SER A 87 -10.20 7.58 13.57
N LEU A 88 -9.27 7.68 12.62
CA LEU A 88 -9.15 6.73 11.50
C LEU A 88 -8.85 5.32 11.98
N ALA A 89 -7.93 5.17 12.95
CA ALA A 89 -7.61 3.86 13.53
C ALA A 89 -8.81 3.25 14.30
N ALA A 90 -9.65 4.10 14.91
CA ALA A 90 -10.87 3.68 15.61
C ALA A 90 -12.03 3.36 14.66
N LYS A 91 -11.93 3.68 13.36
CA LYS A 91 -12.96 3.49 12.34
C LYS A 91 -14.33 4.09 12.71
N ASP A 92 -14.35 5.20 13.44
CA ASP A 92 -15.56 5.90 13.88
C ASP A 92 -15.81 7.09 12.95
N LEU A 93 -16.80 6.98 12.05
CA LEU A 93 -17.06 7.99 11.02
C LEU A 93 -17.46 9.34 11.59
N ASP A 94 -18.20 9.37 12.69
CA ASP A 94 -18.62 10.63 13.31
C ASP A 94 -17.39 11.37 13.85
N LYS A 95 -16.47 10.65 14.50
CA LYS A 95 -15.18 11.20 14.93
C LYS A 95 -14.26 11.54 13.76
N ILE A 96 -14.22 10.73 12.71
CA ILE A 96 -13.40 11.00 11.52
C ILE A 96 -13.87 12.28 10.85
N ASN A 97 -15.17 12.44 10.58
CA ASN A 97 -15.71 13.65 9.97
C ASN A 97 -15.40 14.90 10.79
N HIS A 98 -15.58 14.84 12.11
CA HIS A 98 -15.24 15.95 13.01
C HIS A 98 -13.74 16.28 13.00
N SER A 99 -12.87 15.28 13.20
CA SER A 99 -11.42 15.46 13.26
C SER A 99 -10.80 15.83 11.90
N LEU A 100 -11.40 15.41 10.79
CA LEU A 100 -11.03 15.79 9.43
C LEU A 100 -11.37 17.26 9.19
N ALA A 101 -12.59 17.70 9.51
CA ALA A 101 -12.98 19.10 9.41
C ALA A 101 -12.09 20.00 10.29
N ASN A 102 -11.79 19.57 11.52
CA ASN A 102 -10.86 20.29 12.41
C ASN A 102 -9.44 20.38 11.81
N SER A 103 -8.96 19.30 11.19
CA SER A 103 -7.64 19.27 10.55
C SER A 103 -7.57 20.15 9.30
N GLN A 104 -8.62 20.17 8.47
CA GLN A 104 -8.74 21.07 7.33
C GLN A 104 -8.77 22.55 7.80
N GLY A 105 -9.51 22.85 8.85
CA GLY A 105 -9.55 24.18 9.46
C GLY A 105 -8.19 24.63 9.99
N SER A 106 -7.53 23.79 10.78
CA SER A 106 -6.19 24.06 11.32
C SER A 106 -5.12 24.19 10.21
N LEU A 107 -5.23 23.43 9.12
CA LEU A 107 -4.37 23.57 7.94
C LEU A 107 -4.61 24.91 7.25
N SER A 108 -5.87 25.33 7.09
CA SER A 108 -6.21 26.63 6.48
C SER A 108 -5.62 27.80 7.27
N GLU A 109 -5.72 27.76 8.61
CA GLU A 109 -5.08 28.76 9.47
C GLU A 109 -3.55 28.76 9.33
N LEU A 110 -2.95 27.57 9.22
CA LEU A 110 -1.52 27.42 9.01
C LEU A 110 -1.06 27.95 7.64
N LYS A 111 -1.82 27.69 6.57
CA LYS A 111 -1.58 28.29 5.23
C LYS A 111 -1.71 29.81 5.29
N GLY A 112 -2.68 30.32 6.05
CA GLY A 112 -2.83 31.75 6.32
C GLY A 112 -1.58 32.35 6.98
N ALA A 113 -1.08 31.75 8.07
CA ALA A 113 0.16 32.19 8.73
C ALA A 113 1.39 32.06 7.82
N TYR A 114 1.48 30.97 7.05
CA TYR A 114 2.55 30.73 6.08
C TYR A 114 2.58 31.80 4.97
N SER A 115 1.42 32.26 4.50
CA SER A 115 1.34 33.26 3.43
C SER A 115 2.08 34.55 3.77
N LEU A 116 2.13 34.93 5.06
CA LEU A 116 2.83 36.11 5.56
C LEU A 116 4.35 35.97 5.53
N VAL A 117 4.86 34.74 5.58
CA VAL A 117 6.31 34.43 5.53
C VAL A 117 6.75 33.83 4.20
N LYS A 118 5.82 33.57 3.26
CA LYS A 118 6.11 32.94 1.96
C LYS A 118 7.17 33.68 1.14
N TRP A 119 7.29 35.00 1.30
CA TRP A 119 8.30 35.81 0.61
C TRP A 119 9.73 35.39 0.96
N THR A 120 9.95 34.75 2.11
CA THR A 120 11.27 34.28 2.54
C THR A 120 11.82 33.14 1.67
N LYS A 121 11.01 32.58 0.77
CA LYS A 121 11.45 31.61 -0.24
C LYS A 121 12.60 32.09 -1.15
N PHE A 122 12.77 33.40 -1.28
CA PHE A 122 13.85 34.00 -2.08
C PHE A 122 15.16 34.21 -1.31
N ILE A 123 15.18 33.91 0.00
CA ILE A 123 16.37 34.07 0.84
C ILE A 123 17.25 32.81 0.69
N PRO A 124 18.56 32.94 0.42
CA PRO A 124 19.47 31.79 0.37
C PRO A 124 19.44 30.96 1.67
N PHE A 125 19.57 29.64 1.57
CA PHE A 125 19.48 28.64 2.65
C PHE A 125 18.10 28.53 3.32
N LEU A 126 17.47 29.63 3.74
CA LEU A 126 16.13 29.62 4.35
C LEU A 126 15.02 29.33 3.35
N GLY A 127 15.20 29.77 2.10
CA GLY A 127 14.17 29.75 1.08
C GLY A 127 13.79 28.35 0.62
N SER A 128 14.72 27.40 0.66
CA SER A 128 14.44 26.00 0.34
C SER A 128 13.54 25.35 1.39
N TYR A 129 13.78 25.59 2.69
CA TYR A 129 12.92 25.07 3.76
C TYR A 129 11.52 25.68 3.73
N THR A 130 11.42 26.98 3.43
CA THR A 130 10.11 27.64 3.33
C THR A 130 9.35 27.22 2.08
N SER A 131 10.05 26.84 1.00
CA SER A 131 9.45 26.21 -0.18
C SER A 131 8.96 24.79 0.14
N ASP A 132 9.80 23.95 0.75
CA ASP A 132 9.45 22.57 1.14
C ASP A 132 8.27 22.55 2.11
N PHE A 133 8.22 23.50 3.05
CA PHE A 133 7.07 23.66 3.93
C PHE A 133 5.80 24.01 3.15
N GLY A 134 5.89 24.86 2.12
CA GLY A 134 4.76 25.17 1.24
C GLY A 134 4.23 23.92 0.50
N HIS A 135 5.12 23.11 -0.05
CA HIS A 135 4.78 21.83 -0.68
C HIS A 135 4.12 20.87 0.31
N LEU A 136 4.64 20.78 1.55
CA LEU A 136 4.04 19.96 2.61
C LEU A 136 2.62 20.41 2.99
N LEU A 137 2.34 21.73 2.99
CA LEU A 137 0.99 22.24 3.23
C LEU A 137 0.03 21.87 2.09
N ASN A 138 0.49 21.89 0.84
CA ASN A 138 -0.29 21.45 -0.32
C ASN A 138 -0.53 19.94 -0.28
N VAL A 139 0.47 19.14 0.10
CA VAL A 139 0.33 17.69 0.36
C VAL A 139 -0.79 17.43 1.36
N GLY A 140 -0.79 18.14 2.50
CA GLY A 140 -1.85 18.03 3.49
C GLY A 140 -3.23 18.37 2.93
N GLU A 141 -3.33 19.44 2.15
CA GLU A 141 -4.60 19.89 1.56
C GLU A 141 -5.17 18.86 0.58
N TYR A 142 -4.38 18.46 -0.42
CA TYR A 142 -4.83 17.48 -1.41
C TYR A 142 -5.11 16.11 -0.77
N SER A 143 -4.33 15.72 0.25
CA SER A 143 -4.58 14.48 1.00
C SER A 143 -5.91 14.52 1.76
N PHE A 144 -6.25 15.63 2.44
CA PHE A 144 -7.54 15.76 3.11
C PHE A 144 -8.70 15.84 2.14
N GLN A 145 -8.52 16.48 0.98
CA GLN A 145 -9.54 16.51 -0.06
C GLN A 145 -9.77 15.11 -0.67
N ALA A 146 -8.72 14.31 -0.85
CA ALA A 146 -8.83 12.94 -1.32
C ALA A 146 -9.50 12.04 -0.26
N LEU A 147 -9.16 12.24 1.02
CA LEU A 147 -9.78 11.53 2.14
C LEU A 147 -11.27 11.85 2.28
N ASP A 148 -11.64 13.13 2.21
CA ASP A 148 -13.04 13.59 2.28
C ASP A 148 -13.86 13.04 1.10
N ASP A 149 -13.32 13.09 -0.12
CA ASP A 149 -13.95 12.48 -1.30
C ASP A 149 -14.10 10.97 -1.14
N GLY A 150 -13.09 10.27 -0.60
CA GLY A 150 -13.13 8.83 -0.35
C GLY A 150 -14.21 8.44 0.65
N ILE A 151 -14.32 9.18 1.76
CA ILE A 151 -15.38 8.99 2.77
C ILE A 151 -16.75 9.24 2.14
N LYS A 152 -16.92 10.30 1.36
CA LYS A 152 -18.20 10.60 0.67
C LYS A 152 -18.53 9.60 -0.44
N ALA A 153 -17.51 9.04 -1.09
CA ALA A 153 -17.69 8.06 -2.15
C ALA A 153 -18.22 6.74 -1.59
N LEU A 154 -17.61 6.26 -0.51
CA LEU A 154 -17.97 5.01 0.17
C LEU A 154 -19.17 5.16 1.10
N GLY A 155 -19.40 6.36 1.65
CA GLY A 155 -20.56 6.80 2.43
C GLY A 155 -21.40 5.70 3.09
N PRO A 156 -22.53 5.30 2.48
CA PRO A 156 -23.47 4.34 3.06
C PRO A 156 -22.92 2.92 3.22
N HIS A 157 -21.78 2.61 2.60
CA HIS A 157 -21.19 1.28 2.55
C HIS A 157 -19.93 1.12 3.41
N LEU A 158 -19.57 2.15 4.19
CA LEU A 158 -18.38 2.12 5.05
C LEU A 158 -18.53 1.14 6.23
N ASP A 159 -19.76 0.86 6.67
CA ASP A 159 -20.07 -0.16 7.66
C ASP A 159 -19.56 -1.55 7.26
N LEU A 160 -19.66 -1.88 5.98
CA LEU A 160 -19.20 -3.14 5.38
C LEU A 160 -17.68 -3.29 5.45
N LEU A 161 -16.94 -2.18 5.53
CA LEU A 161 -15.49 -2.14 5.76
C LEU A 161 -15.11 -2.11 7.25
N GLY A 162 -16.11 -2.28 8.12
CA GLY A 162 -15.98 -2.29 9.58
C GLY A 162 -15.93 -0.90 10.20
N PHE A 163 -16.42 0.14 9.51
CA PHE A 163 -16.62 1.45 10.12
C PHE A 163 -17.91 1.50 10.94
N THR A 164 -17.92 2.38 11.94
CA THR A 164 -19.07 2.61 12.81
C THR A 164 -19.48 4.08 12.72
N GLY A 165 -20.77 4.36 12.89
CA GLY A 165 -21.28 5.73 12.83
C GLY A 165 -22.80 5.78 12.95
N SER A 166 -23.30 6.92 13.44
CA SER A 166 -24.74 7.16 13.60
C SER A 166 -25.49 7.29 12.27
N SER A 167 -24.79 7.64 11.19
CA SER A 167 -25.32 7.80 9.83
C SER A 167 -25.29 6.53 8.98
N LEU A 168 -24.70 5.44 9.48
CA LEU A 168 -24.62 4.16 8.77
C LEU A 168 -25.87 3.32 9.06
N THR A 169 -26.49 2.80 8.01
CA THR A 169 -27.53 1.78 8.13
C THR A 169 -26.89 0.49 8.60
N LYS A 170 -27.25 0.00 9.79
CA LYS A 170 -26.82 -1.32 10.25
C LYS A 170 -27.55 -2.40 9.46
N GLU A 171 -27.04 -2.79 8.31
CA GLU A 171 -27.38 -4.08 7.73
C GLU A 171 -26.44 -5.12 8.36
N SER A 172 -27.02 -5.94 9.24
CA SER A 172 -26.30 -6.96 9.98
C SER A 172 -26.62 -8.34 9.40
N GLY A 173 -25.76 -8.82 8.51
CA GLY A 173 -25.85 -10.13 7.86
C GLY A 173 -24.58 -10.48 7.04
N ALA A 174 -23.45 -10.72 7.73
CA ALA A 174 -22.05 -10.79 7.22
C ALA A 174 -21.74 -11.51 5.89
N THR A 175 -22.66 -12.29 5.32
CA THR A 175 -22.51 -13.05 4.07
C THR A 175 -23.25 -12.41 2.88
N VAL A 176 -24.53 -12.06 3.06
CA VAL A 176 -25.35 -11.45 1.98
C VAL A 176 -24.87 -10.01 1.72
N ASP A 177 -24.39 -9.36 2.78
CA ASP A 177 -23.92 -7.98 2.80
C ASP A 177 -22.69 -7.72 1.90
N LYS A 178 -21.79 -8.71 1.72
CA LYS A 178 -20.55 -8.53 0.93
C LYS A 178 -20.80 -8.60 -0.58
N ILE A 179 -21.70 -9.48 -1.02
CA ILE A 179 -22.12 -9.53 -2.43
C ILE A 179 -22.94 -8.29 -2.76
N ASP A 180 -23.77 -7.84 -1.83
CA ASP A 180 -24.54 -6.60 -1.98
C ASP A 180 -23.62 -5.37 -2.08
N PHE A 181 -22.55 -5.31 -1.28
CA PHE A 181 -21.48 -4.32 -1.44
C PHE A 181 -20.91 -4.34 -2.86
N ILE A 182 -20.44 -5.49 -3.30
CA ILE A 182 -19.75 -5.63 -4.58
C ILE A 182 -20.70 -5.30 -5.74
N THR A 183 -21.98 -5.65 -5.63
CA THR A 183 -22.95 -5.47 -6.72
C THR A 183 -23.60 -4.09 -6.74
N LYS A 184 -23.78 -3.43 -5.58
CA LYS A 184 -24.43 -2.11 -5.48
C LYS A 184 -23.46 -0.96 -5.21
N ALA A 185 -22.50 -1.14 -4.30
CA ALA A 185 -21.57 -0.07 -3.94
C ALA A 185 -20.53 0.18 -5.02
N LEU A 186 -19.98 -0.88 -5.60
CA LEU A 186 -18.88 -0.76 -6.56
C LEU A 186 -19.27 0.10 -7.78
N PRO A 187 -20.43 -0.08 -8.45
CA PRO A 187 -20.84 0.80 -9.56
C PRO A 187 -21.00 2.27 -9.15
N GLU A 188 -21.40 2.56 -7.92
CA GLU A 188 -21.56 3.94 -7.42
C GLU A 188 -20.23 4.58 -7.02
N VAL A 189 -19.28 3.79 -6.51
CA VAL A 189 -17.97 4.23 -6.04
C VAL A 189 -17.00 4.45 -7.18
N LEU A 190 -16.99 3.56 -8.18
CA LEU A 190 -16.06 3.63 -9.32
C LEU A 190 -15.98 4.98 -10.02
N PRO A 191 -17.08 5.65 -10.43
CA PRO A 191 -16.98 6.95 -11.08
C PRO A 191 -16.39 8.05 -10.18
N LYS A 192 -16.39 7.85 -8.86
CA LYS A 192 -15.82 8.77 -7.87
C LYS A 192 -14.33 8.50 -7.60
N THR A 193 -13.77 7.38 -8.08
CA THR A 193 -12.36 7.04 -7.88
C THR A 193 -11.41 7.93 -8.69
N GLY A 194 -11.75 8.27 -9.93
CA GLY A 194 -10.91 9.11 -10.80
C GLY A 194 -10.52 10.48 -10.17
N PRO A 195 -11.47 11.27 -9.63
CA PRO A 195 -11.14 12.51 -8.91
C PRO A 195 -10.22 12.29 -7.68
N ILE A 196 -10.36 11.17 -6.97
CA ILE A 196 -9.51 10.83 -5.83
C ILE A 196 -8.08 10.56 -6.32
N VAL A 197 -7.94 9.72 -7.36
CA VAL A 197 -6.64 9.41 -8.00
C VAL A 197 -5.97 10.69 -8.52
N GLN A 198 -6.73 11.59 -9.15
CA GLN A 198 -6.20 12.87 -9.62
C GLN A 198 -5.63 13.72 -8.47
N LYS A 199 -6.31 13.78 -7.32
CA LYS A 199 -5.83 14.49 -6.12
C LYS A 199 -4.57 13.83 -5.56
N LEU A 200 -4.50 12.50 -5.51
CA LEU A 200 -3.31 11.78 -5.08
C LEU A 200 -2.11 11.99 -6.01
N SER A 201 -2.35 12.11 -7.32
CA SER A 201 -1.32 12.49 -8.28
C SER A 201 -0.76 13.90 -8.03
N LEU A 202 -1.61 14.86 -7.62
CA LEU A 202 -1.16 16.18 -7.15
C LEU A 202 -0.33 16.08 -5.88
N VAL A 203 -0.72 15.21 -4.93
CA VAL A 203 0.09 14.94 -3.72
C VAL A 203 1.48 14.45 -4.10
N ARG A 204 1.59 13.47 -5.01
CA ARG A 204 2.89 12.99 -5.51
C ARG A 204 3.69 14.11 -6.18
N GLY A 205 3.04 14.94 -6.98
CA GLY A 205 3.66 16.10 -7.63
C GLY A 205 4.31 17.05 -6.63
N GLU A 206 3.65 17.31 -5.50
CA GLU A 206 4.15 18.16 -4.41
C GLU A 206 5.25 17.44 -3.57
N ILE A 207 5.10 16.14 -3.28
CA ILE A 207 6.11 15.33 -2.60
C ILE A 207 7.44 15.35 -3.36
N ASN A 208 7.41 15.22 -4.68
CA ASN A 208 8.61 15.21 -5.52
C ASN A 208 9.38 16.54 -5.53
N GLN A 209 8.77 17.63 -5.07
CA GLN A 209 9.46 18.93 -4.92
C GLN A 209 10.22 19.04 -3.58
N ILE A 210 9.91 18.17 -2.62
CA ILE A 210 10.56 18.15 -1.30
C ILE A 210 11.88 17.39 -1.42
N ASN A 211 12.99 18.03 -1.03
CA ASN A 211 14.30 17.37 -1.03
C ASN A 211 14.75 17.04 0.41
N PRO A 212 14.80 15.75 0.81
CA PRO A 212 15.22 15.33 2.14
C PRO A 212 16.68 15.68 2.50
N GLU A 213 17.57 15.79 1.51
CA GLU A 213 18.99 16.09 1.73
C GLU A 213 19.21 17.49 2.34
N ARG A 214 18.24 18.39 2.13
CA ARG A 214 18.24 19.73 2.74
C ARG A 214 18.14 19.68 4.26
N TYR A 215 17.60 18.60 4.83
CA TYR A 215 17.43 18.46 6.26
C TYR A 215 18.68 17.85 6.91
N PRO A 216 19.06 18.28 8.13
CA PRO A 216 20.18 17.70 8.85
C PRO A 216 19.92 16.23 9.21
N VAL A 217 20.97 15.41 9.21
CA VAL A 217 20.88 14.00 9.60
C VAL A 217 20.29 13.85 10.99
N ARG A 218 20.75 14.68 11.94
CA ARG A 218 20.26 14.71 13.32
C ARG A 218 19.94 16.14 13.76
N PHE A 219 18.87 16.27 14.53
CA PHE A 219 18.55 17.47 15.27
C PHE A 219 18.23 17.07 16.73
N GLY A 220 19.14 17.42 17.65
CA GLY A 220 19.10 16.92 19.02
C GLY A 220 19.21 15.39 19.07
N LYS A 221 18.20 14.72 19.62
CA LYS A 221 18.11 13.25 19.72
C LYS A 221 17.37 12.59 18.55
N SER A 222 16.84 13.37 17.60
CA SER A 222 16.01 12.84 16.51
C SER A 222 16.79 12.80 15.21
N GLU A 223 16.67 11.69 14.48
CA GLU A 223 17.15 11.56 13.11
C GLU A 223 16.09 12.15 12.17
N VAL A 224 16.31 13.39 11.74
CA VAL A 224 15.26 14.16 11.04
C VAL A 224 15.18 13.75 9.58
N ARG A 225 16.34 13.63 8.91
CA ARG A 225 16.41 13.25 7.51
C ARG A 225 15.76 11.90 7.24
N SER A 226 16.16 10.86 7.98
CA SER A 226 15.61 9.51 7.81
C SER A 226 14.10 9.45 8.04
N ARG A 227 13.58 10.19 9.03
CA ARG A 227 12.13 10.29 9.26
C ARG A 227 11.38 10.94 8.10
N ILE A 228 11.97 11.96 7.48
CA ILE A 228 11.37 12.61 6.31
C ILE A 228 11.42 11.66 5.12
N GLU A 229 12.55 11.01 4.86
CA GLU A 229 12.68 10.00 3.80
C GLU A 229 11.64 8.89 3.95
N SER A 230 11.54 8.28 5.14
CA SER A 230 10.54 7.23 5.41
C SER A 230 9.11 7.72 5.22
N LEU A 231 8.79 8.95 5.63
CA LEU A 231 7.45 9.52 5.47
C LEU A 231 7.09 9.74 4.00
N LEU A 232 8.03 10.27 3.20
CA LEU A 232 7.81 10.50 1.77
C LEU A 232 7.69 9.18 1.01
N GLU A 233 8.50 8.19 1.35
CA GLU A 233 8.39 6.85 0.78
C GLU A 233 7.08 6.14 1.15
N GLU A 234 6.65 6.22 2.42
CA GLU A 234 5.35 5.65 2.83
C GLU A 234 4.20 6.31 2.09
N ALA A 235 4.24 7.65 1.94
CA ALA A 235 3.24 8.38 1.17
C ALA A 235 3.25 7.96 -0.30
N ASP A 236 4.41 7.85 -0.93
CA ASP A 236 4.53 7.44 -2.33
C ASP A 236 4.09 5.98 -2.57
N ARG A 237 4.40 5.07 -1.65
CA ARG A 237 3.90 3.68 -1.67
C ARG A 237 2.38 3.64 -1.55
N ALA A 238 1.81 4.42 -0.63
CA ALA A 238 0.36 4.49 -0.46
C ALA A 238 -0.33 5.04 -1.73
N ILE A 239 0.20 6.11 -2.33
CA ILE A 239 -0.32 6.68 -3.58
C ILE A 239 -0.21 5.67 -4.72
N SER A 240 0.96 5.05 -4.89
CA SER A 240 1.20 4.03 -5.93
C SER A 240 0.22 2.86 -5.80
N THR A 241 -0.07 2.43 -4.58
CA THR A 241 -1.01 1.34 -4.35
C THR A 241 -2.40 1.70 -4.85
N VAL A 242 -2.88 2.92 -4.56
CA VAL A 242 -4.20 3.37 -5.01
C VAL A 242 -4.24 3.53 -6.53
N GLU A 243 -3.25 4.19 -7.12
CA GLU A 243 -3.18 4.41 -8.58
C GLU A 243 -3.07 3.08 -9.35
N ASN A 244 -2.22 2.16 -8.90
CA ASN A 244 -2.06 0.86 -9.54
C ASN A 244 -3.29 -0.05 -9.36
N SER A 245 -4.12 0.21 -8.34
CA SER A 245 -5.37 -0.51 -8.12
C SER A 245 -6.52 0.02 -8.97
N GLU A 246 -6.48 1.28 -9.41
CA GLU A 246 -7.59 1.89 -10.17
C GLU A 246 -7.96 1.09 -11.44
N PRO A 247 -7.02 0.67 -12.31
CA PRO A 247 -7.37 -0.11 -13.50
C PRO A 247 -8.07 -1.42 -13.15
N LEU A 248 -7.61 -2.10 -12.08
CA LEU A 248 -8.25 -3.32 -11.62
C LEU A 248 -9.66 -3.05 -11.11
N LEU A 249 -9.84 -2.02 -10.26
CA LEU A 249 -11.14 -1.60 -9.75
C LEU A 249 -12.12 -1.30 -10.88
N GLN A 250 -11.67 -0.60 -11.94
CA GLN A 250 -12.50 -0.31 -13.11
C GLN A 250 -12.92 -1.57 -13.89
N GLN A 251 -12.11 -2.64 -13.87
CA GLN A 251 -12.42 -3.92 -14.50
C GLN A 251 -13.22 -4.86 -13.61
N LEU A 252 -13.26 -4.64 -12.29
CA LEU A 252 -13.99 -5.52 -11.36
C LEU A 252 -15.46 -5.74 -11.74
N PRO A 253 -16.26 -4.74 -12.20
CA PRO A 253 -17.63 -4.99 -12.62
C PRO A 253 -17.74 -5.98 -13.79
N TYR A 254 -16.78 -5.93 -14.72
CA TYR A 254 -16.68 -6.89 -15.80
C TYR A 254 -16.32 -8.27 -15.25
N ILE A 255 -15.27 -8.34 -14.42
CA ILE A 255 -14.74 -9.59 -13.88
C ILE A 255 -15.77 -10.33 -13.01
N LEU A 256 -16.51 -9.58 -12.21
CA LEU A 256 -17.51 -10.11 -11.28
C LEU A 256 -18.89 -10.27 -11.92
N GLY A 257 -19.01 -10.08 -13.24
CA GLY A 257 -20.24 -10.26 -13.97
C GLY A 257 -21.42 -9.42 -13.45
N ILE A 258 -21.16 -8.18 -13.05
CA ILE A 258 -22.15 -7.30 -12.41
C ILE A 258 -23.26 -6.92 -13.40
N ASN A 259 -22.87 -6.51 -14.61
CA ASN A 259 -23.80 -6.07 -15.66
C ASN A 259 -24.25 -7.22 -16.57
N SER A 260 -23.40 -8.22 -16.74
CA SER A 260 -23.67 -9.40 -17.56
C SER A 260 -22.85 -10.56 -17.04
N SER A 261 -23.45 -11.75 -17.04
CA SER A 261 -22.74 -12.95 -16.59
C SER A 261 -21.50 -13.25 -17.44
N ARG A 262 -20.50 -13.86 -16.81
CA ARG A 262 -19.21 -14.24 -17.38
C ARG A 262 -18.94 -15.72 -17.21
N ASN A 263 -18.34 -16.36 -18.19
CA ASN A 263 -17.85 -17.73 -18.07
C ASN A 263 -16.34 -17.73 -17.88
N TYR A 264 -15.90 -18.30 -16.77
CA TYR A 264 -14.50 -18.49 -16.46
C TYR A 264 -14.09 -19.94 -16.61
N LEU A 265 -12.91 -20.14 -17.19
CA LEU A 265 -12.24 -21.43 -17.20
C LEU A 265 -11.19 -21.44 -16.08
N LEU A 266 -11.39 -22.33 -15.12
CA LEU A 266 -10.46 -22.54 -14.02
C LEU A 266 -9.58 -23.74 -14.36
N LEU A 267 -8.26 -23.55 -14.34
CA LEU A 267 -7.27 -24.58 -14.64
C LEU A 267 -6.52 -24.97 -13.38
N PHE A 268 -6.44 -26.26 -13.13
CA PHE A 268 -5.70 -26.81 -12.00
C PHE A 268 -4.35 -27.27 -12.47
N GLN A 269 -3.29 -26.75 -11.84
CA GLN A 269 -1.92 -27.05 -12.21
C GLN A 269 -1.24 -27.87 -11.11
N ASN A 270 -0.66 -28.99 -11.51
CA ASN A 270 0.21 -29.78 -10.65
C ASN A 270 1.64 -29.23 -10.72
N ASP A 271 2.06 -28.54 -9.67
CA ASP A 271 3.39 -27.96 -9.50
C ASP A 271 4.51 -29.02 -9.37
N LYS A 272 4.16 -30.30 -9.14
CA LYS A 272 5.11 -31.43 -9.13
C LYS A 272 5.45 -31.93 -10.54
N GLU A 273 4.64 -31.60 -11.53
CA GLU A 273 4.89 -31.85 -12.94
C GLU A 273 5.10 -30.53 -13.67
N LEU A 274 6.24 -29.90 -13.46
CA LEU A 274 6.46 -28.52 -13.88
C LEU A 274 6.19 -28.27 -15.37
N ARG A 275 5.50 -27.16 -15.62
CA ARG A 275 5.39 -26.47 -16.90
C ARG A 275 5.59 -24.98 -16.66
N PRO A 276 5.97 -24.20 -17.69
CA PRO A 276 6.34 -22.79 -17.51
C PRO A 276 5.30 -21.89 -16.82
N THR A 277 4.01 -22.21 -16.89
CA THR A 277 2.95 -21.41 -16.28
C THR A 277 2.60 -21.74 -14.83
N GLY A 278 3.28 -22.71 -14.20
CA GLY A 278 3.03 -23.12 -12.81
C GLY A 278 2.93 -24.64 -12.60
N GLY A 279 2.67 -25.41 -13.66
CA GLY A 279 2.56 -26.86 -13.54
C GLY A 279 1.79 -27.52 -14.67
N PHE A 280 1.70 -28.85 -14.65
CA PHE A 280 0.92 -29.60 -15.62
C PHE A 280 -0.58 -29.36 -15.40
N MET A 281 -1.32 -29.01 -16.47
CA MET A 281 -2.75 -28.78 -16.37
C MET A 281 -3.46 -30.12 -16.15
N THR A 282 -3.87 -30.42 -14.93
CA THR A 282 -4.43 -31.73 -14.55
C THR A 282 -5.93 -31.83 -14.78
N ALA A 283 -6.64 -30.73 -14.58
CA ALA A 283 -8.09 -30.66 -14.67
C ALA A 283 -8.55 -29.24 -14.98
N TYR A 284 -9.82 -29.12 -15.32
CA TYR A 284 -10.45 -27.83 -15.52
C TYR A 284 -11.86 -27.80 -14.90
N ALA A 285 -12.31 -26.59 -14.61
CA ALA A 285 -13.71 -26.30 -14.29
C ALA A 285 -14.19 -25.10 -15.08
N ILE A 286 -15.45 -25.11 -15.48
CA ILE A 286 -16.14 -23.95 -16.04
C ILE A 286 -17.03 -23.40 -14.94
N ALA A 287 -16.86 -22.13 -14.62
CA ALA A 287 -17.71 -21.42 -13.67
C ALA A 287 -18.38 -20.24 -14.35
N LYS A 288 -19.66 -20.05 -14.06
CA LYS A 288 -20.43 -18.90 -14.48
C LYS A 288 -20.50 -17.91 -13.31
N VAL A 289 -19.95 -16.73 -13.51
CA VAL A 289 -20.03 -15.63 -12.56
C VAL A 289 -21.18 -14.72 -12.97
N ASP A 290 -22.13 -14.49 -12.08
CA ASP A 290 -23.25 -13.58 -12.30
C ASP A 290 -23.50 -12.79 -11.03
N LYS A 291 -23.49 -11.45 -11.12
CA LYS A 291 -23.70 -10.55 -9.97
C LYS A 291 -22.81 -10.94 -8.78
N ALA A 292 -21.52 -11.09 -9.02
CA ALA A 292 -20.50 -11.52 -8.06
C ALA A 292 -20.73 -12.89 -7.41
N THR A 293 -21.64 -13.71 -7.94
CA THR A 293 -21.89 -15.08 -7.48
C THR A 293 -21.23 -16.06 -8.43
N PHE A 294 -20.37 -16.93 -7.89
CA PHE A 294 -19.71 -17.99 -8.63
C PHE A 294 -20.58 -19.24 -8.67
N ASN A 295 -21.00 -19.65 -9.85
CA ASN A 295 -21.79 -20.86 -10.06
C ASN A 295 -20.97 -21.88 -10.86
N PRO A 296 -20.59 -23.03 -10.30
CA PRO A 296 -19.93 -24.06 -11.08
C PRO A 296 -20.88 -24.60 -12.15
N VAL A 297 -20.39 -24.75 -13.37
CA VAL A 297 -21.15 -25.29 -14.51
C VAL A 297 -20.74 -26.74 -14.74
N SER A 298 -19.44 -26.99 -14.86
CA SER A 298 -18.89 -28.32 -15.07
C SER A 298 -17.43 -28.39 -14.62
N SER A 299 -16.94 -29.60 -14.39
CA SER A 299 -15.52 -29.86 -14.13
C SER A 299 -15.18 -31.25 -14.65
N ASP A 300 -13.97 -31.41 -15.18
CA ASP A 300 -13.51 -32.70 -15.68
C ASP A 300 -11.98 -32.80 -15.65
N ASP A 301 -11.48 -34.03 -15.79
CA ASP A 301 -10.07 -34.29 -16.05
C ASP A 301 -9.67 -33.72 -17.42
N ILE A 302 -8.49 -33.10 -17.50
CA ILE A 302 -7.94 -32.61 -18.77
C ILE A 302 -7.86 -33.71 -19.83
N TYR A 303 -7.60 -34.97 -19.42
CA TYR A 303 -7.47 -36.10 -20.33
C TYR A 303 -8.78 -36.41 -21.05
N ASN A 304 -9.93 -36.21 -20.38
CA ASN A 304 -11.24 -36.40 -20.98
C ASN A 304 -11.51 -35.35 -22.07
N LEU A 305 -11.11 -34.09 -21.83
CA LEU A 305 -11.19 -33.02 -22.81
C LEU A 305 -10.23 -33.27 -23.99
N ASP A 306 -8.98 -33.59 -23.67
CA ASP A 306 -7.90 -33.84 -24.63
C ASP A 306 -8.14 -35.09 -25.49
N SER A 307 -8.94 -36.06 -25.01
CA SER A 307 -9.37 -37.23 -25.79
C SER A 307 -10.29 -36.87 -26.96
N LYS A 308 -11.06 -35.78 -26.84
CA LYS A 308 -11.96 -35.26 -27.88
C LYS A 308 -11.22 -34.34 -28.86
N TYR A 309 -10.06 -33.83 -28.45
CA TYR A 309 -9.26 -32.90 -29.23
C TYR A 309 -8.43 -33.62 -30.29
N LYS A 310 -8.34 -33.01 -31.48
CA LYS A 310 -7.45 -33.43 -32.56
C LYS A 310 -6.30 -32.41 -32.69
N PRO A 311 -5.10 -32.74 -32.18
CA PRO A 311 -3.94 -31.85 -32.19
C PRO A 311 -3.58 -31.31 -33.57
N SER A 312 -3.52 -29.98 -33.69
CA SER A 312 -3.14 -29.30 -34.95
C SER A 312 -1.77 -28.61 -34.87
N ILE A 313 -1.41 -28.11 -33.68
CA ILE A 313 -0.18 -27.36 -33.39
C ILE A 313 1.01 -28.29 -33.27
N THR A 314 2.13 -27.96 -33.91
CA THR A 314 3.36 -28.74 -33.81
C THR A 314 3.98 -28.61 -32.42
N ALA A 315 4.31 -29.75 -31.81
CA ALA A 315 4.94 -29.77 -30.49
C ALA A 315 6.37 -29.24 -30.57
N PRO A 316 6.82 -28.44 -29.59
CA PRO A 316 8.22 -28.05 -29.44
C PRO A 316 9.14 -29.26 -29.41
N ASP A 317 10.31 -29.15 -30.04
CA ASP A 317 11.29 -30.24 -30.10
C ASP A 317 11.64 -30.84 -28.73
N PRO A 318 11.79 -30.06 -27.64
CA PRO A 318 12.05 -30.63 -26.32
C PRO A 318 10.93 -31.55 -25.81
N ILE A 319 9.65 -31.21 -26.06
CA ILE A 319 8.52 -32.07 -25.69
C ILE A 319 8.59 -33.39 -26.43
N VAL A 320 8.84 -33.35 -27.74
CA VAL A 320 8.91 -34.54 -28.59
C VAL A 320 10.11 -35.42 -28.23
N LYS A 321 11.23 -34.81 -27.82
CA LYS A 321 12.49 -35.50 -27.57
C LYS A 321 12.57 -36.12 -26.17
N TYR A 322 12.01 -35.47 -25.15
CA TYR A 322 12.29 -35.81 -23.75
C TYR A 322 11.09 -36.30 -22.95
N LEU A 323 9.85 -35.98 -23.33
CA LEU A 323 8.71 -36.66 -22.74
C LEU A 323 8.58 -38.03 -23.44
N GLU A 324 8.61 -39.12 -22.67
CA GLU A 324 8.47 -40.49 -23.17
C GLU A 324 7.19 -41.13 -22.60
N GLY A 325 6.69 -42.20 -23.25
CA GLY A 325 5.52 -42.96 -22.78
C GLY A 325 4.19 -42.60 -23.49
N PRO A 326 3.01 -42.94 -22.90
CA PRO A 326 1.68 -42.69 -23.52
C PRO A 326 1.39 -41.20 -23.75
N TYR A 327 2.25 -40.33 -23.23
CA TYR A 327 2.19 -38.87 -23.37
C TYR A 327 2.66 -38.37 -24.75
N VAL A 328 3.43 -39.16 -25.51
CA VAL A 328 4.00 -38.79 -26.83
C VAL A 328 3.50 -39.71 -27.95
N ILE A 329 2.17 -39.77 -28.09
CA ILE A 329 1.55 -40.44 -29.26
C ILE A 329 1.57 -39.52 -30.50
N SER A 330 2.02 -38.26 -30.36
CA SER A 330 1.90 -37.26 -31.42
C SER A 330 3.07 -36.26 -31.45
N LYS A 331 3.53 -35.91 -32.66
CA LYS A 331 4.42 -34.74 -32.91
C LYS A 331 3.67 -33.40 -32.79
N LYS A 332 2.45 -33.43 -32.24
CA LYS A 332 1.54 -32.31 -32.10
C LYS A 332 1.19 -32.11 -30.63
N THR A 333 1.03 -30.86 -30.22
CA THR A 333 0.78 -30.49 -28.83
C THR A 333 -0.63 -30.87 -28.42
N ARG A 334 -0.75 -31.53 -27.28
CA ARG A 334 -2.02 -31.82 -26.59
C ARG A 334 -2.50 -30.60 -25.81
N LEU A 335 -3.80 -30.51 -25.51
CA LEU A 335 -4.36 -29.37 -24.77
C LEU A 335 -3.63 -29.14 -23.45
N ARG A 336 -3.39 -30.23 -22.71
CA ARG A 336 -2.68 -30.26 -21.41
C ARG A 336 -1.24 -29.72 -21.43
N ASP A 337 -0.62 -29.63 -22.61
CA ASP A 337 0.76 -29.16 -22.79
C ASP A 337 0.81 -27.82 -23.57
N LEU A 338 -0.33 -27.16 -23.82
CA LEU A 338 -0.36 -25.84 -24.47
C LEU A 338 0.13 -24.70 -23.56
N ASN A 339 0.46 -24.99 -22.31
CA ASN A 339 1.05 -24.04 -21.37
C ASN A 339 2.59 -24.02 -21.40
N TRP A 340 3.16 -24.25 -22.59
CA TRP A 340 4.61 -24.32 -22.80
C TRP A 340 5.29 -22.96 -22.94
N SER A 341 4.54 -21.89 -23.27
CA SER A 341 5.11 -20.54 -23.22
C SER A 341 5.21 -20.09 -21.75
N PRO A 342 6.35 -19.51 -21.31
CA PRO A 342 6.43 -18.89 -19.99
C PRO A 342 5.53 -17.65 -19.86
N ASP A 343 5.12 -17.06 -20.99
CA ASP A 343 4.09 -16.03 -21.00
C ASP A 343 2.70 -16.69 -20.83
N PHE A 344 2.09 -16.48 -19.66
CA PHE A 344 0.78 -17.03 -19.32
C PHE A 344 -0.31 -16.58 -20.29
N TYR A 345 -0.31 -15.31 -20.69
CA TYR A 345 -1.30 -14.78 -21.61
C TYR A 345 -1.21 -15.45 -22.97
N GLU A 346 0.00 -15.61 -23.52
CA GLU A 346 0.19 -16.29 -24.79
C GLU A 346 -0.19 -17.77 -24.74
N SER A 347 0.19 -18.48 -23.66
CA SER A 347 -0.22 -19.87 -23.43
C SER A 347 -1.74 -20.01 -23.38
N MET A 348 -2.43 -19.15 -22.62
CA MET A 348 -3.88 -19.22 -22.46
C MET A 348 -4.63 -18.76 -23.71
N ARG A 349 -4.11 -17.78 -24.45
CA ARG A 349 -4.68 -17.35 -25.75
C ARG A 349 -4.68 -18.48 -26.78
N VAL A 350 -3.61 -19.28 -26.81
CA VAL A 350 -3.54 -20.46 -27.69
C VAL A 350 -4.46 -21.57 -27.16
N PHE A 351 -4.44 -21.81 -25.85
CA PHE A 351 -5.27 -22.84 -25.22
C PHE A 351 -6.78 -22.58 -25.44
N THR A 352 -7.26 -21.36 -25.21
CA THR A 352 -8.68 -21.01 -25.41
C THR A 352 -9.13 -21.18 -26.86
N ALA A 353 -8.29 -20.82 -27.82
CA ALA A 353 -8.59 -21.04 -29.25
C ALA A 353 -8.66 -22.53 -29.64
N GLU A 354 -7.93 -23.41 -28.96
CA GLU A 354 -7.96 -24.85 -29.25
C GLU A 354 -9.11 -25.59 -28.52
N ILE A 355 -9.54 -25.14 -27.34
CA ILE A 355 -10.68 -25.75 -26.62
C ILE A 355 -12.04 -25.47 -27.28
N GLU A 356 -12.16 -24.39 -28.06
CA GLU A 356 -13.36 -24.12 -28.89
C GLU A 356 -13.63 -25.29 -29.85
N LYS A 357 -12.57 -25.92 -30.37
CA LYS A 357 -12.67 -27.06 -31.29
C LYS A 357 -13.25 -28.33 -30.65
N VAL A 358 -13.34 -28.35 -29.32
CA VAL A 358 -13.94 -29.45 -28.54
C VAL A 358 -15.20 -29.01 -27.80
N GLY A 359 -15.80 -27.88 -28.22
CA GLY A 359 -17.12 -27.43 -27.78
C GLY A 359 -17.13 -26.63 -26.48
N ILE A 360 -15.99 -26.10 -26.05
CA ILE A 360 -15.93 -25.09 -24.97
C ILE A 360 -15.76 -23.73 -25.62
N GLU A 361 -16.86 -23.00 -25.73
CA GLU A 361 -16.94 -21.67 -26.33
C GLU A 361 -17.26 -20.61 -25.26
N ASP A 362 -17.22 -19.33 -25.64
CA ASP A 362 -17.65 -18.19 -24.81
C ASP A 362 -16.93 -18.05 -23.45
N VAL A 363 -15.63 -18.34 -23.40
CA VAL A 363 -14.79 -18.14 -22.20
C VAL A 363 -14.35 -16.68 -22.10
N ASP A 364 -14.83 -15.95 -21.09
CA ASP A 364 -14.47 -14.55 -20.83
C ASP A 364 -13.10 -14.39 -20.14
N GLY A 365 -12.60 -15.44 -19.49
CA GLY A 365 -11.30 -15.41 -18.83
C GLY A 365 -10.83 -16.78 -18.33
N VAL A 366 -9.52 -16.89 -18.15
CA VAL A 366 -8.87 -18.10 -17.64
C VAL A 366 -8.18 -17.78 -16.32
N ILE A 367 -8.45 -18.59 -15.31
CA ILE A 367 -7.83 -18.51 -13.98
C ILE A 367 -7.09 -19.82 -13.77
N ALA A 368 -5.77 -19.77 -13.62
CA ALA A 368 -5.00 -20.95 -13.24
C ALA A 368 -4.66 -20.88 -11.76
N VAL A 369 -4.82 -22.01 -11.07
CA VAL A 369 -4.44 -22.18 -9.68
C VAL A 369 -3.58 -23.43 -9.56
N ASP A 370 -2.53 -23.34 -8.75
CA ASP A 370 -1.70 -24.49 -8.41
C ASP A 370 -2.11 -25.07 -7.05
N THR A 371 -1.47 -26.18 -6.70
CA THR A 371 -1.64 -26.89 -5.43
C THR A 371 -1.26 -26.05 -4.22
N GLN A 372 -0.28 -25.15 -4.35
CA GLN A 372 0.16 -24.30 -3.25
C GLN A 372 -0.88 -23.22 -2.93
N PHE A 373 -1.44 -22.57 -3.95
CA PHE A 373 -2.52 -21.60 -3.78
C PHE A 373 -3.71 -22.20 -3.03
N LEU A 374 -4.06 -23.46 -3.34
CA LEU A 374 -5.12 -24.17 -2.63
C LEU A 374 -4.80 -24.36 -1.13
N VAL A 375 -3.56 -24.72 -0.79
CA VAL A 375 -3.13 -24.87 0.60
C VAL A 375 -3.17 -23.52 1.34
N ASP A 376 -2.58 -22.49 0.74
CA ASP A 376 -2.55 -21.14 1.31
C ASP A 376 -3.97 -20.58 1.52
N LEU A 377 -4.88 -20.89 0.60
CA LEU A 377 -6.27 -20.50 0.72
C LEU A 377 -6.97 -21.21 1.88
N LEU A 378 -6.70 -22.49 2.10
CA LEU A 378 -7.26 -23.24 3.23
C LEU A 378 -6.69 -22.80 4.58
N GLU A 379 -5.45 -22.30 4.64
CA GLU A 379 -4.88 -21.70 5.85
C GLU A 379 -5.72 -20.47 6.29
N VAL A 380 -6.22 -19.69 5.33
CA VAL A 380 -7.04 -18.51 5.59
C VAL A 380 -8.51 -18.86 5.85
N LEU A 381 -9.09 -19.78 5.07
CA LEU A 381 -10.50 -20.16 5.18
C LEU A 381 -10.78 -21.13 6.33
N GLY A 382 -9.76 -21.89 6.76
CA GLY A 382 -9.92 -23.06 7.60
C GLY A 382 -10.46 -24.28 6.85
N PRO A 383 -10.74 -25.38 7.57
CA PRO A 383 -11.26 -26.61 6.96
C PRO A 383 -12.61 -26.39 6.26
N ILE A 384 -12.72 -26.86 5.02
CA ILE A 384 -13.94 -26.74 4.21
C ILE A 384 -14.61 -28.09 4.00
N GLN A 385 -15.93 -28.08 3.92
CA GLN A 385 -16.72 -29.27 3.59
C GLN A 385 -16.97 -29.34 2.09
N VAL A 386 -16.61 -30.47 1.47
CA VAL A 386 -16.89 -30.75 0.07
C VAL A 386 -17.98 -31.81 -0.03
N ALA A 387 -19.07 -31.45 -0.70
CA ALA A 387 -20.24 -32.30 -0.86
C ALA A 387 -19.88 -33.63 -1.53
N GLY A 388 -20.07 -34.75 -0.82
CA GLY A 388 -19.77 -36.09 -1.31
C GLY A 388 -18.31 -36.53 -1.18
N TYR A 389 -17.40 -35.66 -0.72
CA TYR A 389 -15.95 -35.96 -0.64
C TYR A 389 -15.33 -35.74 0.74
N GLY A 390 -16.06 -35.15 1.69
CA GLY A 390 -15.55 -34.99 3.06
C GLY A 390 -14.90 -33.62 3.31
N THR A 391 -14.09 -33.53 4.35
CA THR A 391 -13.46 -32.28 4.79
C THR A 391 -12.05 -32.16 4.19
N PHE A 392 -11.73 -30.98 3.66
CA PHE A 392 -10.42 -30.64 3.14
C PHE A 392 -9.80 -29.54 4.01
N SER A 393 -8.53 -29.67 4.33
CA SER A 393 -7.80 -28.77 5.23
C SER A 393 -6.32 -28.69 4.89
N ASP A 394 -5.66 -27.68 5.44
CA ASP A 394 -4.22 -27.44 5.40
C ASP A 394 -3.45 -28.28 6.45
N GLN A 395 -4.13 -29.02 7.32
CA GLN A 395 -3.51 -29.83 8.37
C GLN A 395 -2.55 -30.88 7.79
N ILE A 396 -1.43 -31.13 8.46
CA ILE A 396 -0.46 -32.12 7.97
C ILE A 396 -0.96 -33.55 8.20
N ALA A 397 -1.09 -34.30 7.12
CA ALA A 397 -1.37 -35.73 7.14
C ALA A 397 -0.10 -36.52 7.50
N PRO A 398 -0.11 -37.36 8.55
CA PRO A 398 1.08 -38.09 9.02
C PRO A 398 1.59 -39.13 8.02
N GLU A 399 0.74 -39.61 7.11
CA GLU A 399 1.08 -40.65 6.11
C GLU A 399 2.11 -40.16 5.10
N CYS A 400 1.99 -38.91 4.65
CA CYS A 400 2.86 -38.30 3.64
C CYS A 400 3.74 -37.17 4.20
N ASN A 401 3.49 -36.71 5.44
CA ASN A 401 4.04 -35.46 5.98
C ASN A 401 3.78 -34.26 5.02
N CYS A 402 2.54 -34.17 4.53
CA CYS A 402 2.09 -33.17 3.56
C CYS A 402 0.71 -32.64 3.95
N PRO A 403 0.25 -31.48 3.43
CA PRO A 403 -1.09 -30.97 3.71
C PRO A 403 -2.17 -31.99 3.34
N GLN A 404 -3.19 -32.15 4.19
CA GLN A 404 -4.23 -33.17 4.06
C GLN A 404 -5.02 -33.01 2.78
N VAL A 405 -5.27 -31.78 2.33
CA VAL A 405 -5.85 -31.51 1.01
C VAL A 405 -5.06 -32.17 -0.13
N ILE A 406 -3.72 -32.15 -0.08
CA ILE A 406 -2.87 -32.79 -1.08
C ILE A 406 -2.97 -34.31 -0.97
N TYR A 407 -2.90 -34.84 0.26
CA TYR A 407 -3.07 -36.27 0.50
C TYR A 407 -4.41 -36.79 -0.05
N GLU A 408 -5.53 -36.09 0.19
CA GLU A 408 -6.84 -36.50 -0.31
C GLU A 408 -6.95 -36.38 -1.83
N LEU A 409 -6.37 -35.33 -2.43
CA LEU A 409 -6.37 -35.17 -3.88
C LEU A 409 -5.59 -36.31 -4.56
N GLU A 410 -4.43 -36.66 -4.02
CA GLU A 410 -3.63 -37.78 -4.52
C GLU A 410 -4.31 -39.12 -4.23
N SER A 411 -4.85 -39.34 -3.03
CA SER A 411 -5.51 -40.61 -2.67
C SER A 411 -6.71 -40.93 -3.57
N LEU A 412 -7.43 -39.90 -4.02
CA LEU A 412 -8.56 -40.03 -4.93
C LEU A 412 -8.12 -40.14 -6.40
N ALA A 413 -6.96 -39.61 -6.78
CA ALA A 413 -6.38 -39.71 -8.12
C ALA A 413 -5.63 -41.04 -8.36
N ASP A 414 -4.95 -41.54 -7.32
CA ASP A 414 -4.05 -42.69 -7.32
C ASP A 414 -4.75 -44.01 -6.97
N VAL A 415 -6.09 -44.07 -7.06
CA VAL A 415 -6.81 -45.34 -6.92
C VAL A 415 -6.54 -46.22 -8.14
N GLU A 416 -5.42 -46.92 -8.12
CA GLU A 416 -5.04 -47.91 -9.12
C GLU A 416 -5.71 -49.26 -8.83
N GLY A 417 -6.25 -49.88 -9.87
CA GLY A 417 -6.75 -51.25 -9.78
C GLY A 417 -7.33 -51.74 -11.11
N PRO A 418 -7.42 -53.07 -11.31
CA PRO A 418 -7.89 -53.63 -12.57
C PRO A 418 -9.39 -53.35 -12.77
N ILE A 419 -9.74 -52.91 -13.98
CA ILE A 419 -11.14 -52.97 -14.44
C ILE A 419 -11.37 -54.41 -14.91
N VAL A 420 -12.15 -55.16 -14.14
CA VAL A 420 -12.53 -56.53 -14.45
C VAL A 420 -13.79 -56.49 -15.28
N TRP A 421 -13.65 -56.83 -16.55
CA TRP A 421 -14.76 -56.95 -17.50
C TRP A 421 -15.38 -58.34 -17.41
N ASP A 422 -16.68 -58.42 -17.69
CA ASP A 422 -17.40 -59.68 -17.78
C ASP A 422 -16.80 -60.57 -18.87
N PRO A 423 -16.29 -61.77 -18.52
CA PRO A 423 -15.64 -62.66 -19.47
C PRO A 423 -16.59 -63.20 -20.55
N SER A 424 -17.91 -63.02 -20.41
CA SER A 424 -18.89 -63.38 -21.44
C SER A 424 -18.92 -62.44 -22.66
N GLY A 425 -18.15 -61.34 -22.64
CA GLY A 425 -18.13 -60.35 -23.72
C GLY A 425 -19.32 -59.40 -23.72
N SER A 426 -20.11 -59.36 -22.63
CA SER A 426 -21.27 -58.49 -22.46
C SER A 426 -20.93 -57.00 -22.35
N GLY A 427 -19.64 -56.65 -22.20
CA GLY A 427 -19.18 -55.29 -21.96
C GLY A 427 -19.50 -54.75 -20.56
N LYS A 428 -20.03 -55.60 -19.66
CA LYS A 428 -20.37 -55.21 -18.30
C LYS A 428 -19.13 -55.24 -17.40
N VAL A 429 -18.95 -54.22 -16.59
CA VAL A 429 -17.87 -54.17 -15.60
C VAL A 429 -18.30 -54.96 -14.36
N ILE A 430 -17.53 -55.99 -13.99
CA ILE A 430 -17.73 -56.81 -12.79
C ILE A 430 -17.13 -56.11 -11.58
N TYR A 431 -15.96 -55.50 -11.76
CA TYR A 431 -15.28 -54.75 -10.72
C TYR A 431 -14.50 -53.62 -11.38
N ALA A 432 -14.53 -52.45 -10.77
CA ALA A 432 -13.63 -51.38 -11.09
C ALA A 432 -13.32 -50.60 -9.81
N PRO A 433 -12.14 -49.96 -9.75
CA PRO A 433 -11.79 -49.08 -8.65
C PRO A 433 -12.85 -47.99 -8.44
N PRO A 434 -13.05 -47.51 -7.21
CA PRO A 434 -13.81 -46.29 -6.95
C PRO A 434 -13.34 -45.15 -7.87
N ASN A 435 -14.28 -44.38 -8.43
CA ASN A 435 -14.01 -43.23 -9.31
C ASN A 435 -13.26 -43.53 -10.63
N TRP A 436 -13.16 -44.80 -11.08
CA TRP A 436 -12.43 -45.19 -12.30
C TRP A 436 -12.83 -44.44 -13.59
N LEU A 437 -14.09 -43.99 -13.69
CA LEU A 437 -14.60 -43.25 -14.86
C LEU A 437 -14.16 -41.78 -14.87
N ASN A 438 -13.93 -41.18 -13.70
CA ASN A 438 -13.52 -39.79 -13.58
C ASN A 438 -12.87 -39.54 -12.21
N ARG A 439 -11.57 -39.78 -12.15
CA ARG A 439 -10.77 -39.67 -10.92
C ARG A 439 -10.66 -38.24 -10.39
N LYS A 440 -10.93 -37.23 -11.23
CA LYS A 440 -10.85 -35.80 -10.88
C LYS A 440 -12.20 -35.10 -10.75
N LYS A 441 -13.30 -35.86 -10.67
CA LYS A 441 -14.67 -35.31 -10.56
C LYS A 441 -14.88 -34.45 -9.30
N MET A 442 -14.05 -34.61 -8.26
CA MET A 442 -14.15 -33.85 -7.02
C MET A 442 -13.73 -32.38 -7.17
N ILE A 443 -12.97 -32.02 -8.21
CA ILE A 443 -12.39 -30.68 -8.34
C ILE A 443 -13.51 -29.63 -8.49
N GLY A 444 -14.57 -29.92 -9.25
CA GLY A 444 -15.72 -29.01 -9.35
C GLY A 444 -16.42 -28.76 -8.01
N PRO A 445 -16.85 -29.82 -7.28
CA PRO A 445 -17.38 -29.69 -5.92
C PRO A 445 -16.42 -28.98 -4.95
N LEU A 446 -15.13 -29.31 -4.98
CA LEU A 446 -14.11 -28.67 -4.16
C LEU A 446 -14.06 -27.16 -4.44
N MET A 447 -14.06 -26.77 -5.71
CA MET A 447 -14.06 -25.36 -6.10
C MET A 447 -15.36 -24.63 -5.76
N ASN A 448 -16.49 -25.32 -5.85
CA ASN A 448 -17.75 -24.76 -5.37
C ASN A 448 -17.64 -24.44 -3.89
N SER A 449 -17.19 -25.41 -3.07
CA SER A 449 -16.98 -25.19 -1.65
C SER A 449 -15.99 -24.05 -1.40
N ILE A 450 -14.85 -24.01 -2.07
CA ILE A 450 -13.87 -22.92 -1.92
C ILE A 450 -14.49 -21.56 -2.25
N ALA A 451 -15.21 -21.46 -3.37
CA ALA A 451 -15.86 -20.22 -3.78
C ALA A 451 -16.95 -19.81 -2.77
N ALA A 452 -17.78 -20.76 -2.32
CA ALA A 452 -18.81 -20.54 -1.33
C ALA A 452 -18.20 -20.03 0.00
N TYR A 453 -17.22 -20.74 0.55
CA TYR A 453 -16.53 -20.35 1.78
C TYR A 453 -15.80 -19.00 1.64
N SER A 454 -15.15 -18.72 0.51
CA SER A 454 -14.48 -17.43 0.24
C SER A 454 -15.45 -16.25 0.22
N LEU A 455 -16.66 -16.48 -0.29
CA LEU A 455 -17.74 -15.50 -0.33
C LEU A 455 -18.62 -15.53 0.93
N GLY A 456 -18.27 -16.38 1.91
CA GLY A 456 -19.04 -16.60 3.14
C GLY A 456 -20.41 -17.26 2.91
N GLN A 457 -20.69 -17.77 1.72
CA GLN A 457 -21.93 -18.46 1.37
C GLN A 457 -21.99 -19.84 2.08
N PRO A 458 -23.19 -20.30 2.45
CA PRO A 458 -23.35 -21.68 2.91
C PRO A 458 -22.97 -22.64 1.77
N ALA A 459 -22.09 -23.60 2.08
CA ALA A 459 -21.60 -24.62 1.16
C ALA A 459 -22.58 -25.79 0.96
#